data_AF-C3NN87-F1
#
_entry.id   AF-C3NN87-F1
#
_cell.length_a   1.000
_cell.length_b   1.000
_cell.length_c   1.000
_cell.angle_alpha   90.00
_cell.angle_beta   90.00
_cell.angle_gamma   90.00
#
_symmetry.space_group_name_H-M   'P 1'
#
loop_
_entity.id
_entity.type
_entity.pdbx_description
1 polymer ?
#
loop_
_entity_poly.entity_id
_entity_poly.type
_entity_poly.pdbx_seq_one_letter_code
_entity_poly.pdbx_strand_id
1 'polypeptide(L)'
;MDWFLSLFNIILVLVFYEVFHGILYYKSREVKREGRISVRVLNINEENAVTLNSIFFRNTIVFLSNKIDEKILTHEEGHTKQFNYIYAFLIAVAALLSISTLLAIPAILVGKFLLWKMERDADLYAYTKYNIKYESVAERPKSKIDRIKAWVFDTHPPDWVREKEEYYEKKISLIKLFIQDLTS
;
A
#
# COMPACT_ATOMS: atom_id res chain seq x y z
N MET A 1 10.16 -2.99 32.06
CA MET A 1 9.85 -2.57 30.68
C MET A 1 10.02 -1.06 30.63
N ASP A 2 10.95 -0.57 29.81
CA ASP A 2 11.21 0.87 29.72
C ASP A 2 10.18 1.51 28.79
N TRP A 3 9.09 1.99 29.39
CA TRP A 3 8.00 2.67 28.68
C TRP A 3 8.49 3.91 27.93
N PHE A 4 9.56 4.56 28.40
CA PHE A 4 10.15 5.71 27.72
C PHE A 4 10.79 5.31 26.39
N LEU A 5 11.53 4.19 26.37
CA LEU A 5 12.15 3.68 25.14
C LEU A 5 11.09 3.29 24.09
N SER A 6 10.01 2.64 24.53
CA SER A 6 8.89 2.26 23.65
C SER A 6 8.18 3.48 23.07
N LEU A 7 7.87 4.47 23.91
CA LEU A 7 7.24 5.71 23.48
C LEU A 7 8.16 6.52 22.54
N PHE A 8 9.45 6.59 22.85
CA PHE A 8 10.44 7.25 22.00
C PHE A 8 10.52 6.61 20.62
N ASN A 9 10.57 5.27 20.54
CA ASN A 9 10.58 4.53 19.28
C ASN A 9 9.31 4.76 18.45
N ILE A 10 8.13 4.76 19.10
CA ILE A 10 6.86 5.06 18.43
C ILE A 10 6.89 6.48 17.85
N ILE A 11 7.24 7.48 18.66
CA ILE A 11 7.31 8.88 18.21
C ILE A 11 8.28 9.01 17.03
N LEU A 12 9.46 8.41 17.12
CA LEU A 12 10.48 8.47 16.08
C LEU A 12 9.96 7.92 14.75
N VAL A 13 9.36 6.73 14.75
CA VAL A 13 8.79 6.10 13.55
C VAL A 13 7.66 6.95 12.96
N LEU A 14 6.77 7.48 13.78
CA LEU A 14 5.68 8.35 13.32
C LEU A 14 6.21 9.66 12.72
N VAL A 15 7.21 10.28 13.33
CA VAL A 15 7.84 11.50 12.81
C VAL A 15 8.50 11.23 11.45
N PHE A 16 9.27 10.14 11.31
CA PHE A 16 9.85 9.79 10.01
C PHE A 16 8.79 9.56 8.93
N TYR A 17 7.72 8.84 9.28
CA TYR A 17 6.61 8.57 8.37
C TYR A 17 5.92 9.88 7.91
N GLU A 18 5.64 10.80 8.83
CA GLU A 18 5.04 12.10 8.52
C GLU A 18 5.98 13.02 7.73
N VAL A 19 7.27 13.03 8.06
CA VAL A 19 8.27 13.82 7.32
C VAL A 19 8.36 13.37 5.87
N PHE A 20 8.36 12.05 5.61
CA PHE A 20 8.35 11.53 4.24
C PHE A 20 7.13 12.02 3.46
N HIS A 21 5.94 11.94 4.06
CA HIS A 21 4.70 12.43 3.44
C HIS A 21 4.72 13.95 3.24
N GLY A 22 5.23 14.70 4.22
CA GLY A 22 5.41 16.14 4.12
C GLY A 22 6.34 16.53 2.98
N ILE A 23 7.46 15.83 2.80
CA ILE A 23 8.37 16.06 1.69
C ILE A 23 7.65 15.88 0.34
N LEU A 24 6.90 14.79 0.16
CA LEU A 24 6.12 14.56 -1.06
C LEU A 24 5.07 15.65 -1.28
N TYR A 25 4.36 16.06 -0.23
CA TYR A 25 3.36 17.11 -0.30
C TYR A 25 3.96 18.46 -0.72
N TYR A 26 5.01 18.91 -0.02
CA TYR A 26 5.62 20.23 -0.23
C TYR A 26 6.43 20.33 -1.52
N LYS A 27 7.02 19.24 -2.00
CA LYS A 27 7.74 19.23 -3.28
C LYS A 27 6.83 19.08 -4.49
N SER A 28 5.61 18.56 -4.32
CA SER A 28 4.65 18.42 -5.41
C SER A 28 3.80 19.68 -5.58
N ARG A 29 3.32 19.92 -6.81
CA ARG A 29 2.39 21.00 -7.16
C ARG A 29 0.99 20.45 -7.32
N GLU A 30 0.00 21.06 -6.67
CA GLU A 30 -1.42 20.73 -6.93
C GLU A 30 -1.79 21.11 -8.37
N VAL A 31 -2.45 20.19 -9.07
CA VAL A 31 -2.87 20.36 -10.46
C VAL A 31 -4.39 20.26 -10.63
N LYS A 32 -5.06 19.49 -9.78
CA LYS A 32 -6.53 19.46 -9.71
C LYS A 32 -7.01 19.03 -8.33
N ARG A 33 -8.27 19.32 -8.03
CA ARG A 33 -8.96 18.89 -6.82
C ARG A 33 -10.30 18.27 -7.15
N GLU A 34 -10.51 17.03 -6.70
CA GLU A 34 -11.74 16.27 -6.93
C GLU A 34 -12.46 16.06 -5.59
N GLY A 35 -13.40 16.97 -5.30
CA GLY A 35 -14.06 17.04 -4.00
C GLY A 35 -13.04 17.28 -2.87
N ARG A 36 -12.82 16.26 -2.03
CA ARG A 36 -11.84 16.33 -0.92
C ARG A 36 -10.43 15.89 -1.30
N ILE A 37 -10.24 15.33 -2.50
CA ILE A 37 -8.96 14.77 -2.92
C ILE A 37 -8.14 15.84 -3.66
N SER A 38 -6.92 16.09 -3.18
CA SER A 38 -5.91 16.93 -3.84
C SER A 38 -5.07 16.03 -4.75
N VAL A 39 -5.03 16.33 -6.05
CA VAL A 39 -4.17 15.64 -7.01
C VAL A 39 -2.99 16.55 -7.33
N ARG A 40 -1.79 16.05 -7.10
CA ARG A 40 -0.53 16.79 -7.18
C ARG A 40 0.45 16.07 -8.07
N VAL A 41 1.45 16.79 -8.57
CA VAL A 41 2.52 16.26 -9.45
C VAL A 41 3.88 16.64 -8.90
N LEU A 42 4.79 15.66 -8.80
CA LEU A 42 6.19 15.84 -8.40
C LEU A 42 7.16 15.82 -9.60
N ASN A 43 6.79 15.16 -10.70
CA ASN A 43 7.55 15.07 -11.95
C ASN A 43 9.02 14.61 -11.80
N ILE A 44 9.20 13.38 -11.33
CA ILE A 44 10.50 12.67 -11.29
C ILE A 44 10.60 11.61 -12.40
N ASN A 45 9.75 11.69 -13.42
CA ASN A 45 9.68 10.79 -14.58
C ASN A 45 9.38 9.32 -14.26
N GLU A 46 8.56 9.07 -13.24
CA GLU A 46 8.07 7.73 -12.90
C GLU A 46 6.56 7.65 -13.17
N GLU A 47 6.12 6.67 -13.97
CA GLU A 47 4.70 6.44 -14.29
C GLU A 47 3.98 5.74 -13.15
N ASN A 48 3.88 6.44 -12.01
CA ASN A 48 3.24 5.94 -10.80
C ASN A 48 2.65 7.10 -10.00
N ALA A 49 1.88 6.79 -8.96
CA ALA A 49 1.38 7.76 -8.00
C ALA A 49 1.45 7.20 -6.58
N VAL A 50 1.41 8.10 -5.61
CA VAL A 50 1.44 7.76 -4.19
C VAL A 50 0.31 8.50 -3.49
N THR A 51 -0.60 7.74 -2.87
CA THR A 51 -1.55 8.30 -1.90
C THR A 51 -0.83 8.62 -0.59
N LEU A 52 -0.97 9.86 -0.15
CA LEU A 52 -0.45 10.31 1.14
C LEU A 52 -1.37 9.82 2.27
N ASN A 53 -0.98 8.70 2.87
CA ASN A 53 -1.61 8.13 4.06
C ASN A 53 -1.12 8.85 5.34
N SER A 54 -1.02 10.18 5.31
CA SER A 54 -0.61 11.03 6.44
C SER A 54 -1.83 11.50 7.25
N ILE A 55 -1.64 11.86 8.52
CA ILE A 55 -2.68 12.53 9.33
C ILE A 55 -2.90 13.97 8.84
N PHE A 56 -1.85 14.67 8.43
CA PHE A 56 -1.90 16.07 8.02
C PHE A 56 -2.29 16.26 6.55
N PHE A 57 -1.81 15.37 5.68
CA PHE A 57 -1.97 15.49 4.22
C PHE A 57 -2.93 14.46 3.64
N ARG A 58 -3.83 13.92 4.46
CA ARG A 58 -4.81 12.90 4.05
C ARG A 58 -5.60 13.37 2.83
N ASN A 59 -5.95 12.42 1.96
CA ASN A 59 -6.65 12.65 0.68
C ASN A 59 -5.80 13.42 -0.34
N THR A 60 -4.48 13.23 -0.31
CA THR A 60 -3.61 13.75 -1.35
C THR A 60 -3.07 12.59 -2.18
N ILE A 61 -3.12 12.71 -3.50
CA ILE A 61 -2.49 11.78 -4.43
C ILE A 61 -1.39 12.53 -5.15
N VAL A 62 -0.17 12.02 -5.10
CA VAL A 62 1.01 12.62 -5.74
C VAL A 62 1.43 11.76 -6.92
N PHE A 63 1.20 12.23 -8.13
CA PHE A 63 1.74 11.63 -9.35
C PHE A 63 3.24 11.93 -9.48
N LEU A 64 4.01 10.89 -9.80
CA LEU A 64 5.47 10.96 -9.94
C LEU A 64 5.89 11.36 -11.37
N SER A 65 4.94 11.50 -12.29
CA SER A 65 5.14 12.08 -13.63
C SER A 65 4.13 13.21 -13.90
N ASN A 66 4.35 13.97 -14.98
CA ASN A 66 3.37 14.96 -15.45
C ASN A 66 2.12 14.33 -16.09
N LYS A 67 2.14 13.03 -16.39
CA LYS A 67 1.02 12.33 -17.01
C LYS A 67 0.13 11.75 -15.91
N ILE A 68 -1.10 12.26 -15.85
CA ILE A 68 -2.12 11.70 -14.97
C ILE A 68 -2.82 10.57 -15.72
N ASP A 69 -2.54 9.35 -15.31
CA ASP A 69 -3.25 8.16 -15.79
C ASP A 69 -4.53 7.94 -14.97
N GLU A 70 -5.67 7.82 -15.64
CA GLU A 70 -6.99 7.62 -15.02
C GLU A 70 -7.06 6.31 -14.23
N LYS A 71 -6.42 5.24 -14.71
CA LYS A 71 -6.40 3.93 -14.05
C LYS A 71 -5.64 4.03 -12.72
N ILE A 72 -4.47 4.65 -12.74
CA ILE A 72 -3.68 4.92 -11.52
C ILE A 72 -4.47 5.83 -10.57
N LEU A 73 -5.09 6.90 -11.08
CA LEU A 73 -5.84 7.85 -10.24
C LEU A 73 -6.99 7.16 -9.49
N THR A 74 -7.75 6.31 -10.17
CA THR A 74 -8.90 5.62 -9.57
C THR A 74 -8.50 4.55 -8.55
N HIS A 75 -7.35 3.90 -8.76
CA HIS A 75 -6.70 3.03 -7.75
C HIS A 75 -6.29 3.82 -6.51
N GLU A 76 -5.53 4.90 -6.69
CA GLU A 76 -5.09 5.76 -5.59
C GLU A 76 -6.26 6.40 -4.83
N GLU A 77 -7.34 6.76 -5.53
CA GLU A 77 -8.58 7.19 -4.87
C GLU A 77 -9.09 6.12 -3.89
N GLY A 78 -9.00 4.84 -4.25
CA GLY A 78 -9.34 3.72 -3.38
C GLY A 78 -8.56 3.75 -2.06
N HIS A 79 -7.25 3.99 -2.10
CA HIS A 79 -6.43 4.16 -0.90
C HIS A 79 -6.91 5.31 -0.01
N THR A 80 -7.37 6.44 -0.58
CA THR A 80 -7.88 7.56 0.22
C THR A 80 -9.12 7.20 1.05
N LYS A 81 -9.90 6.20 0.62
CA LYS A 81 -11.12 5.77 1.34
C LYS A 81 -10.85 4.77 2.46
N GLN A 82 -9.65 4.20 2.50
CA GLN A 82 -9.31 3.17 3.47
C GLN A 82 -9.09 3.75 4.86
N PHE A 83 -9.28 2.90 5.86
CA PHE A 83 -8.79 3.22 7.20
C PHE A 83 -7.26 3.22 7.17
N ASN A 84 -6.64 4.11 7.94
CA ASN A 84 -5.20 4.28 7.91
C ASN A 84 -4.51 3.21 8.78
N TYR A 85 -4.54 1.96 8.32
CA TYR A 85 -3.98 0.81 9.03
C TYR A 85 -2.47 0.91 9.22
N ILE A 86 -1.78 1.74 8.43
CA ILE A 86 -0.33 1.93 8.52
C ILE A 86 0.06 2.51 9.89
N TYR A 87 -0.67 3.48 10.44
CA TYR A 87 -0.36 3.99 11.79
C TYR A 87 -0.49 2.92 12.86
N ALA A 88 -1.58 2.14 12.81
CA ALA A 88 -1.80 1.06 13.77
C ALA A 88 -0.67 0.01 13.68
N PHE A 89 -0.25 -0.33 12.46
CA PHE A 89 0.86 -1.23 12.21
C PHE A 89 2.20 -0.68 12.74
N LEU A 90 2.54 0.57 12.42
CA LEU A 90 3.79 1.20 12.86
C LEU A 90 3.87 1.31 14.39
N ILE A 91 2.78 1.70 15.05
CA ILE A 91 2.69 1.75 16.52
C ILE A 91 2.89 0.36 17.12
N ALA A 92 2.20 -0.66 16.58
CA ALA A 92 2.31 -2.03 17.08
C ALA A 92 3.73 -2.58 16.94
N VAL A 93 4.38 -2.41 15.79
CA VAL A 93 5.75 -2.89 15.55
C VAL A 93 6.75 -2.16 16.45
N ALA A 94 6.68 -0.82 16.55
CA ALA A 94 7.58 -0.05 17.40
C ALA A 94 7.45 -0.42 18.89
N ALA A 95 6.21 -0.67 19.35
CA ALA A 95 5.97 -1.15 20.71
C ALA A 95 6.53 -2.56 20.94
N LEU A 96 6.28 -3.50 20.01
CA LEU A 96 6.73 -4.89 20.14
C LEU A 96 8.25 -5.04 20.03
N LEU A 97 8.92 -4.26 19.18
CA LEU A 97 10.39 -4.26 19.08
C LEU A 97 11.06 -3.90 20.41
N SER A 98 10.42 -3.02 21.19
CA SER A 98 10.90 -2.61 22.50
C SER A 98 10.70 -3.68 23.59
N ILE A 99 9.92 -4.73 23.29
CA ILE A 99 9.62 -5.85 24.19
C ILE A 99 10.43 -7.09 23.77
N SER A 100 10.34 -7.49 22.50
CA SER A 100 11.02 -8.65 21.96
C SER A 100 11.01 -8.64 20.43
N THR A 101 12.20 -8.72 19.83
CA THR A 101 12.36 -8.90 18.38
C THR A 101 11.67 -10.17 17.87
N LEU A 102 11.62 -11.23 18.69
CA LEU A 102 10.95 -12.48 18.32
C LEU A 102 9.42 -12.30 18.17
N LEU A 103 8.81 -11.38 18.94
CA LEU A 103 7.40 -11.02 18.81
C LEU A 103 7.14 -10.04 17.66
N ALA A 104 8.13 -9.22 17.30
CA ALA A 104 8.02 -8.28 16.18
C ALA A 104 7.97 -8.98 14.82
N ILE A 105 8.65 -10.12 14.64
CA ILE A 105 8.66 -10.88 13.38
C ILE A 105 7.23 -11.30 12.94
N PRO A 106 6.43 -11.97 13.79
CA PRO A 106 5.02 -12.26 13.46
C PRO A 106 4.20 -11.00 13.14
N ALA A 107 4.44 -9.90 13.86
CA ALA A 107 3.72 -8.64 13.62
C ALA A 107 4.02 -8.06 12.22
N ILE A 108 5.27 -8.13 11.77
CA ILE A 108 5.67 -7.72 10.41
C ILE A 108 4.94 -8.57 9.36
N LEU A 109 4.81 -9.89 9.57
CA LEU A 109 4.07 -10.77 8.67
C LEU A 109 2.56 -10.44 8.64
N VAL A 110 1.96 -10.07 9.77
CA VAL A 110 0.58 -9.57 9.80
C VAL A 110 0.48 -8.24 9.04
N GLY A 111 1.44 -7.35 9.22
CA GLY A 111 1.56 -6.10 8.46
C GLY A 111 1.59 -6.33 6.95
N LYS A 112 2.34 -7.34 6.50
CA LYS A 112 2.40 -7.73 5.09
C LYS A 112 1.02 -8.08 4.54
N PHE A 113 0.25 -8.89 5.28
CA PHE A 113 -1.11 -9.24 4.87
C PHE A 113 -2.05 -8.02 4.85
N LEU A 114 -1.87 -7.08 5.79
CA LEU A 114 -2.61 -5.81 5.78
C LEU A 114 -2.29 -4.98 4.53
N LEU A 115 -1.02 -4.89 4.12
CA LEU A 115 -0.64 -4.19 2.89
C LEU A 115 -1.28 -4.84 1.65
N TRP A 116 -1.27 -6.16 1.55
CA TRP A 116 -1.96 -6.86 0.46
C TRP A 116 -3.46 -6.58 0.44
N LYS A 117 -4.08 -6.55 1.63
CA LYS A 117 -5.50 -6.22 1.76
C LYS A 117 -5.78 -4.78 1.33
N MET A 118 -4.94 -3.83 1.72
CA MET A 118 -5.07 -2.42 1.31
C MET A 118 -4.96 -2.29 -0.21
N GLU A 119 -4.00 -2.96 -0.83
CA GLU A 119 -3.87 -2.96 -2.29
C GLU A 119 -5.13 -3.51 -2.96
N ARG A 120 -5.61 -4.66 -2.50
CA ARG A 120 -6.81 -5.28 -3.05
C ARG A 120 -8.06 -4.45 -2.85
N ASP A 121 -8.22 -3.81 -1.69
CA ASP A 121 -9.36 -2.95 -1.43
C ASP A 121 -9.35 -1.71 -2.35
N ALA A 122 -8.17 -1.22 -2.75
CA ALA A 122 -8.03 -0.13 -3.73
C ALA A 122 -8.36 -0.61 -5.16
N ASP A 123 -7.82 -1.75 -5.58
CA ASP A 123 -8.16 -2.38 -6.86
C ASP A 123 -9.67 -2.68 -6.95
N LEU A 124 -10.27 -3.21 -5.87
CA LEU A 124 -11.72 -3.46 -5.80
C LEU A 124 -12.54 -2.18 -5.86
N TYR A 125 -12.04 -1.08 -5.28
CA TYR A 125 -12.71 0.22 -5.38
C TYR A 125 -12.70 0.72 -6.83
N ALA A 126 -11.55 0.68 -7.49
CA ALA A 126 -11.42 1.07 -8.90
C ALA A 126 -12.34 0.22 -9.79
N TYR A 127 -12.37 -1.10 -9.57
CA TYR A 127 -13.24 -2.01 -10.32
C TYR A 127 -14.72 -1.79 -10.05
N THR A 128 -15.13 -1.71 -8.78
CA THR A 128 -16.56 -1.61 -8.45
C THR A 128 -17.17 -0.26 -8.80
N LYS A 129 -16.38 0.82 -8.74
CA LYS A 129 -16.86 2.18 -9.01
C LYS A 129 -16.69 2.60 -10.47
N TYR A 130 -15.60 2.19 -11.11
CA TYR A 130 -15.22 2.66 -12.45
C TYR A 130 -15.08 1.54 -13.49
N ASN A 131 -15.27 0.27 -13.10
CA ASN A 131 -15.06 -0.89 -13.96
C ASN A 131 -13.62 -0.96 -14.53
N ILE A 132 -12.64 -0.51 -13.75
CA ILE A 132 -11.22 -0.53 -14.10
C ILE A 132 -10.52 -1.65 -13.32
N LYS A 133 -9.82 -2.54 -14.03
CA LYS A 133 -8.97 -3.58 -13.44
C LYS A 133 -7.50 -3.19 -13.54
N TYR A 134 -6.70 -3.80 -12.68
CA TYR A 134 -5.26 -3.73 -12.72
C TYR A 134 -4.76 -4.46 -13.98
N GLU A 135 -3.78 -3.86 -14.63
CA GLU A 135 -3.12 -4.39 -15.81
C GLU A 135 -1.62 -4.29 -15.62
N SER A 136 -0.90 -5.35 -15.96
CA SER A 136 0.55 -5.40 -15.95
C SER A 136 1.05 -6.17 -17.17
N VAL A 137 2.34 -6.06 -17.42
CA VAL A 137 3.04 -6.88 -18.41
C VAL A 137 3.87 -7.98 -17.73
N ALA A 138 3.79 -8.08 -16.40
CA ALA A 138 4.58 -9.01 -15.62
C ALA A 138 4.10 -10.45 -15.81
N GLU A 139 4.95 -11.28 -16.41
CA GLU A 139 4.66 -12.70 -16.56
C GLU A 139 4.81 -13.46 -15.23
N ARG A 140 3.93 -14.46 -15.03
CA ARG A 140 4.01 -15.36 -13.88
C ARG A 140 5.30 -16.21 -13.93
N PRO A 141 6.16 -16.16 -12.90
CA PRO A 141 7.34 -16.99 -12.83
C PRO A 141 7.02 -18.50 -12.84
N LYS A 142 7.83 -19.27 -13.59
CA LYS A 142 7.73 -20.74 -13.63
C LYS A 142 8.16 -21.39 -12.31
N SER A 143 9.14 -20.79 -11.64
CA SER A 143 9.72 -21.28 -10.39
C SER A 143 8.80 -20.99 -9.19
N LYS A 144 8.45 -22.03 -8.43
CA LYS A 144 7.67 -21.89 -7.19
C LYS A 144 8.38 -20.98 -6.18
N ILE A 145 9.71 -21.05 -6.10
CA ILE A 145 10.49 -20.22 -5.17
C ILE A 145 10.37 -18.74 -5.55
N ASP A 146 10.39 -18.41 -6.84
CA ASP A 146 10.30 -17.02 -7.26
C ASP A 146 8.87 -16.47 -7.10
N ARG A 147 7.84 -17.32 -7.24
CA ARG A 147 6.48 -16.96 -6.84
C ARG A 147 6.38 -16.65 -5.34
N ILE A 148 6.97 -17.49 -4.48
CA ILE A 148 7.02 -17.23 -3.03
C ILE A 148 7.73 -15.91 -2.74
N LYS A 149 8.87 -15.64 -3.39
CA LYS A 149 9.61 -14.40 -3.21
C LYS A 149 8.76 -13.18 -3.58
N ALA A 150 8.06 -13.21 -4.71
CA ALA A 150 7.20 -12.10 -5.12
C ALA A 150 6.14 -11.80 -4.07
N TRP A 151 5.42 -12.82 -3.60
CA TRP A 151 4.47 -12.64 -2.49
C TRP A 151 5.17 -12.06 -1.24
N VAL A 152 6.26 -12.67 -0.78
CA VAL A 152 6.89 -12.32 0.52
C VAL A 152 7.60 -10.97 0.50
N PHE A 153 8.27 -10.61 -0.59
CA PHE A 153 9.12 -9.42 -0.66
C PHE A 153 8.44 -8.19 -1.27
N ASP A 154 7.46 -8.36 -2.17
CA ASP A 154 6.78 -7.21 -2.81
C ASP A 154 5.66 -6.65 -1.94
N THR A 155 5.54 -5.34 -1.80
CA THR A 155 4.58 -4.70 -0.89
C THR A 155 3.11 -5.01 -1.23
N HIS A 156 2.84 -5.39 -2.48
CA HIS A 156 1.53 -5.74 -3.02
C HIS A 156 1.44 -7.24 -3.36
N PRO A 157 0.22 -7.78 -3.58
CA PRO A 157 0.06 -9.08 -4.23
C PRO A 157 0.73 -9.07 -5.61
N PRO A 158 1.25 -10.20 -6.11
CA PRO A 158 1.89 -10.23 -7.42
C PRO A 158 0.94 -9.82 -8.55
N ASP A 159 1.48 -9.11 -9.53
CA ASP A 159 0.73 -8.54 -10.65
C ASP A 159 -0.11 -9.59 -11.40
N TRP A 160 0.48 -10.74 -11.75
CA TRP A 160 -0.24 -11.84 -12.43
C TRP A 160 -1.37 -12.47 -11.59
N VAL A 161 -1.43 -12.17 -10.30
CA VAL A 161 -2.54 -12.55 -9.43
C VAL A 161 -3.60 -11.45 -9.45
N ARG A 162 -3.20 -10.17 -9.44
CA ARG A 162 -4.10 -9.01 -9.50
C ARG A 162 -4.93 -8.96 -10.77
N GLU A 163 -4.38 -9.46 -11.89
CA GLU A 163 -5.08 -9.53 -13.18
C GLU A 163 -6.18 -10.60 -13.24
N LYS A 164 -6.20 -11.56 -12.32
CA LYS A 164 -7.15 -12.68 -12.36
C LYS A 164 -8.55 -12.21 -11.97
N GLU A 165 -9.58 -12.76 -12.61
CA GLU A 165 -10.98 -12.51 -12.23
C GLU A 165 -11.25 -12.86 -10.76
N GLU A 166 -10.67 -13.95 -10.28
CA GLU A 166 -10.82 -14.40 -8.89
C GLU A 166 -10.30 -13.37 -7.86
N TYR A 167 -9.35 -12.52 -8.26
CA TYR A 167 -8.85 -11.44 -7.42
C TYR A 167 -9.95 -10.44 -7.05
N TYR A 168 -10.88 -10.19 -7.98
CA TYR A 168 -11.99 -9.24 -7.78
C TYR A 168 -13.21 -9.88 -7.08
N GLU A 169 -13.18 -11.18 -6.80
CA GLU A 169 -14.25 -11.85 -6.05
C GLU A 169 -14.04 -11.74 -4.52
N LYS A 170 -14.81 -10.87 -3.85
CA LYS A 170 -14.70 -10.64 -2.39
C LYS A 170 -14.76 -11.90 -1.51
N LYS A 171 -15.47 -12.95 -1.97
CA LYS A 171 -15.58 -14.26 -1.28
C LYS A 171 -14.28 -15.08 -1.32
N ILE A 172 -13.39 -14.80 -2.27
CA ILE A 172 -12.08 -15.44 -2.40
C ILE A 172 -11.09 -14.64 -1.56
N SER A 173 -10.42 -15.26 -0.59
CA SER A 173 -9.45 -14.58 0.26
C SER A 173 -8.08 -14.46 -0.42
N LEU A 174 -7.27 -13.47 -0.01
CA LEU A 174 -5.88 -13.33 -0.47
C LEU A 174 -5.03 -14.56 -0.11
N ILE A 175 -5.28 -15.20 1.04
CA ILE A 175 -4.63 -16.45 1.43
C ILE A 175 -5.00 -17.58 0.45
N LYS A 176 -6.26 -17.66 0.03
CA LYS A 176 -6.70 -18.65 -0.95
C LYS A 176 -5.99 -18.43 -2.29
N LEU A 177 -5.89 -17.19 -2.75
CA LEU A 177 -5.16 -16.83 -3.98
C LEU A 177 -3.67 -17.18 -3.90
N PHE A 178 -3.03 -16.88 -2.76
CA PHE A 178 -1.66 -17.26 -2.47
C PHE A 178 -1.45 -18.77 -2.56
N ILE A 179 -2.27 -19.56 -1.87
CA ILE A 179 -2.17 -21.03 -1.89
C ILE A 179 -2.37 -21.56 -3.31
N GLN A 180 -3.43 -21.11 -3.99
CA GLN A 180 -3.72 -21.52 -5.36
C GLN A 180 -2.53 -21.25 -6.29
N ASP A 181 -1.96 -20.05 -6.22
CA ASP A 181 -0.80 -19.67 -7.02
C ASP A 181 0.43 -20.53 -6.72
N LEU A 182 0.62 -20.98 -5.48
CA LEU A 182 1.74 -21.85 -5.12
C LEU A 182 1.54 -23.33 -5.49
N THR A 183 0.29 -23.77 -5.64
CA THR A 183 -0.06 -25.18 -5.93
C THR A 183 -0.35 -25.47 -7.39
N SER A 184 -0.68 -24.45 -8.20
CA SER A 184 -0.76 -24.56 -9.67
C SER A 184 0.60 -24.51 -10.35
#